data_AF-A0A3N5LTT4-F1
#
_entry.id   AF-A0A3N5LTT4-F1
#
_cell.length_a   1.000
_cell.length_b   1.000
_cell.length_c   1.000
_cell.angle_alpha   90.00
_cell.angle_beta   90.00
_cell.angle_gamma   90.00
#
_symmetry.space_group_name_H-M   'P 1'
#
loop_
_entity.id
_entity.type
_entity.pdbx_description
1 polymer ?
#
loop_
_entity_poly.entity_id
_entity_poly.type
_entity_poly.pdbx_seq_one_letter_code
_entity_poly.pdbx_strand_id
1 'polypeptide(L)'
;RLDQALSWCEKHGLYVILDMHAVPGWQNTDWHSDNSTRHTLFWQQVHFQDRFVALWEEFARRYKGRAVIAGYNVMNEPVTNAPYGRFSNQYEPDWDVINRIYRRVTAAIRAIDPDHIIFLEGDFFSSQFDGFEPPFAPNLVYSSHNYSIGGFGPGPYPGMIRGEQWDYQKQEQIFLSHSGTRFAQKHNVPLWVGEFGAAYNGPAQEIPDRLRALDDQLAIFNKHGAHWTMWTYKDIHVMGWVQPAPDAPYVQAIRHILDAKRELATDFWMGWIAPTPVKEKVFELADMIEKTLEDETVDTKSNRNYLSQAALSGYTAGLMQPLYARSFEGMSQTRLDQVLQSFAFKQCRPHAGLIEVIRKHLK
;
A
#
# COMPACT_ATOMS: atom_id res chain seq x y z
N ARG A 1 -0.81 -5.54 22.10
CA ARG A 1 -0.35 -6.24 20.86
C ARG A 1 0.87 -5.55 20.27
N LEU A 2 0.81 -4.24 19.98
CA LEU A 2 1.98 -3.49 19.48
C LEU A 2 3.21 -3.59 20.39
N ASP A 3 3.06 -3.35 21.70
CA ASP A 3 4.19 -3.48 22.66
C ASP A 3 4.86 -4.86 22.63
N GLN A 4 4.07 -5.92 22.43
CA GLN A 4 4.57 -7.27 22.33
C GLN A 4 5.39 -7.49 21.06
N ALA A 5 4.95 -6.95 19.93
CA ALA A 5 5.69 -6.98 18.68
C ALA A 5 7.02 -6.21 18.83
N LEU A 6 6.98 -5.01 19.42
CA LEU A 6 8.18 -4.22 19.71
C LEU A 6 9.17 -4.99 20.61
N SER A 7 8.69 -5.68 21.65
CA SER A 7 9.55 -6.50 22.51
C SER A 7 10.15 -7.71 21.80
N TRP A 8 9.46 -8.30 20.81
CA TRP A 8 10.06 -9.34 19.97
C TRP A 8 11.14 -8.76 19.06
N CYS A 9 10.86 -7.63 18.41
CA CYS A 9 11.82 -6.92 17.58
C CYS A 9 13.09 -6.56 18.38
N GLU A 10 12.92 -6.04 19.59
CA GLU A 10 14.01 -5.68 20.51
C GLU A 10 14.86 -6.90 20.88
N LYS A 11 14.22 -8.01 21.25
CA LYS A 11 14.89 -9.29 21.53
C LYS A 11 15.72 -9.80 20.34
N HIS A 12 15.29 -9.51 19.11
CA HIS A 12 15.89 -10.02 17.89
C HIS A 12 16.74 -8.98 17.14
N GLY A 13 16.96 -7.79 17.71
CA GLY A 13 17.77 -6.74 17.07
C GLY A 13 17.15 -6.20 15.78
N LEU A 14 15.82 -6.22 15.66
CA LEU A 14 15.09 -5.69 14.51
C LEU A 14 14.53 -4.31 14.86
N TYR A 15 14.81 -3.32 14.03
CA TYR A 15 14.18 -2.01 14.14
C TYR A 15 12.74 -2.03 13.63
N VAL A 16 11.91 -1.15 14.18
CA VAL A 16 10.51 -0.98 13.78
C VAL A 16 10.26 0.46 13.35
N ILE A 17 9.59 0.63 12.22
CA ILE A 17 8.96 1.89 11.83
C ILE A 17 7.48 1.75 12.15
N LEU A 18 6.95 2.67 12.96
CA LEU A 18 5.51 2.70 13.25
C LEU A 18 4.80 3.49 12.17
N ASP A 19 3.94 2.82 11.42
CA ASP A 19 3.11 3.42 10.37
C ASP A 19 1.68 3.66 10.85
N MET A 20 1.18 4.87 10.63
CA MET A 20 -0.24 5.18 10.79
C MET A 20 -0.96 5.04 9.45
N HIS A 21 -1.36 3.80 9.18
CA HIS A 21 -1.94 3.40 7.90
C HIS A 21 -3.30 4.04 7.58
N ALA A 22 -4.10 4.30 8.62
CA ALA A 22 -5.41 4.94 8.51
C ALA A 22 -5.53 6.05 9.57
N VAL A 23 -5.82 7.27 9.14
CA VAL A 23 -5.98 8.42 10.03
C VAL A 23 -7.47 8.74 10.24
N PRO A 24 -7.86 9.38 11.36
CA PRO A 24 -9.22 9.88 11.53
C PRO A 24 -9.66 10.73 10.33
N GLY A 25 -10.83 10.46 9.76
CA GLY A 25 -11.36 11.22 8.63
C GLY A 25 -10.83 10.82 7.25
N TRP A 26 -9.99 9.79 7.15
CA TRP A 26 -9.47 9.22 5.89
C TRP A 26 -8.59 10.18 5.08
N GLN A 27 -7.31 9.84 4.98
CA GLN A 27 -6.33 10.63 4.23
C GLN A 27 -6.37 10.38 2.72
N ASN A 28 -7.01 9.29 2.26
CA ASN A 28 -7.16 8.96 0.85
C ASN A 28 -8.50 8.28 0.55
N THR A 29 -8.78 8.04 -0.74
CA THR A 29 -10.07 7.57 -1.24
C THR A 29 -10.24 6.04 -1.20
N ASP A 30 -9.22 5.31 -0.76
CA ASP A 30 -9.10 3.88 -1.00
C ASP A 30 -9.23 3.08 0.31
N TRP A 31 -9.61 1.81 0.17
CA TRP A 31 -10.03 0.93 1.27
C TRP A 31 -8.97 0.73 2.37
N HIS A 32 -7.68 0.85 2.03
CA HIS A 32 -6.58 0.66 2.98
C HIS A 32 -6.45 1.82 3.98
N SER A 33 -7.11 2.96 3.73
CA SER A 33 -7.27 4.03 4.73
C SER A 33 -8.48 3.83 5.66
N ASP A 34 -9.10 2.65 5.69
CA ASP A 34 -10.38 2.36 6.38
C ASP A 34 -11.57 3.18 5.81
N ASN A 35 -11.47 3.56 4.53
CA ASN A 35 -12.44 4.42 3.87
C ASN A 35 -13.47 3.63 3.05
N SER A 36 -14.69 3.50 3.58
CA SER A 36 -15.81 2.87 2.88
C SER A 36 -16.60 3.81 1.98
N THR A 37 -16.33 5.12 2.02
CA THR A 37 -17.12 6.16 1.34
C THR A 37 -16.41 6.76 0.13
N ARG A 38 -15.09 6.60 0.06
CA ARG A 38 -14.17 7.25 -0.90
C ARG A 38 -14.01 8.77 -0.69
N HIS A 39 -14.51 9.33 0.41
CA HIS A 39 -14.32 10.74 0.75
C HIS A 39 -13.05 10.95 1.59
N THR A 40 -12.38 12.09 1.44
CA THR A 40 -11.15 12.41 2.22
C THR A 40 -11.39 13.56 3.19
N LEU A 41 -12.14 13.29 4.26
CA LEU A 41 -12.58 14.31 5.21
C LEU A 41 -11.42 14.88 6.05
N PHE A 42 -10.32 14.14 6.20
CA PHE A 42 -9.15 14.54 6.97
C PHE A 42 -8.61 15.91 6.56
N TRP A 43 -8.54 16.19 5.25
CA TRP A 43 -7.96 17.43 4.73
C TRP A 43 -8.85 18.66 4.94
N GLN A 44 -10.16 18.45 5.05
CA GLN A 44 -11.15 19.52 5.13
C GLN A 44 -11.64 19.81 6.55
N GLN A 45 -11.54 18.84 7.46
CA GLN A 45 -12.17 18.92 8.77
C GLN A 45 -11.11 18.95 9.88
N VAL A 46 -10.94 20.12 10.49
CA VAL A 46 -9.90 20.36 11.51
C VAL A 46 -9.96 19.37 12.69
N HIS A 47 -11.15 18.97 13.12
CA HIS A 47 -11.30 18.05 14.25
C HIS A 47 -10.71 16.65 13.98
N PHE A 48 -10.62 16.22 12.72
CA PHE A 48 -9.90 14.99 12.36
C PHE A 48 -8.39 15.18 12.44
N GLN A 49 -7.88 16.34 12.03
CA GLN A 49 -6.47 16.73 12.14
C GLN A 49 -6.04 16.86 13.60
N ASP A 50 -6.90 17.41 14.46
CA ASP A 50 -6.66 17.53 15.90
C ASP A 50 -6.52 16.15 16.55
N ARG A 51 -7.42 15.21 16.20
CA ARG A 51 -7.37 13.82 16.69
C ARG A 51 -6.14 13.08 16.17
N PHE A 52 -5.74 13.32 14.93
CA PHE A 52 -4.52 12.76 14.33
C PHE A 52 -3.27 13.23 15.10
N VAL A 53 -3.14 14.53 15.34
CA VAL A 53 -2.01 15.09 16.11
C VAL A 53 -2.02 14.58 17.55
N ALA A 54 -3.17 14.62 18.23
CA ALA A 54 -3.30 14.12 19.60
C ALA A 54 -2.92 12.63 19.71
N LEU A 55 -3.28 11.81 18.72
CA LEU A 55 -2.90 10.41 18.68
C LEU A 55 -1.37 10.26 18.54
N TRP A 56 -0.72 11.03 17.66
CA TRP A 56 0.73 11.03 17.53
C TRP A 56 1.46 11.53 18.78
N GLU A 57 0.91 12.50 19.50
CA GLU A 57 1.43 12.92 20.80
C GLU A 57 1.39 11.76 21.83
N GLU A 58 0.34 10.94 21.84
CA GLU A 58 0.26 9.74 22.68
C GLU A 58 1.32 8.69 22.29
N PHE A 59 1.50 8.45 20.99
CA PHE A 59 2.56 7.54 20.52
C PHE A 59 3.94 8.05 20.91
N ALA A 60 4.24 9.33 20.69
CA ALA A 60 5.50 9.95 21.08
C ALA A 60 5.70 9.84 22.60
N ARG A 61 4.69 10.15 23.43
CA ARG A 61 4.81 10.07 24.90
C ARG A 61 5.04 8.64 25.38
N ARG A 62 4.36 7.67 24.77
CA ARG A 62 4.46 6.25 25.14
C ARG A 62 5.81 5.64 24.74
N TYR A 63 6.34 6.05 23.59
CA TYR A 63 7.48 5.39 22.96
C TYR A 63 8.77 6.21 22.94
N LYS A 64 8.77 7.44 23.48
CA LYS A 64 9.97 8.25 23.67
C LYS A 64 11.12 7.45 24.25
N GLY A 65 12.27 7.51 23.60
CA GLY A 65 13.51 6.85 24.02
C GLY A 65 13.52 5.33 23.84
N ARG A 66 12.48 4.72 23.26
CA ARG A 66 12.44 3.27 23.01
C ARG A 66 13.18 2.92 21.71
N ALA A 67 14.50 2.74 21.81
CA ALA A 67 15.43 2.58 20.69
C ALA A 67 15.11 1.49 19.66
N VAL A 68 14.27 0.49 19.97
CA VAL A 68 13.80 -0.49 18.96
C VAL A 68 12.96 0.16 17.86
N ILE A 69 12.31 1.28 18.15
CA ILE A 69 11.61 2.04 17.13
C ILE A 69 12.65 2.92 16.43
N ALA A 70 12.82 2.74 15.12
CA ALA A 70 13.67 3.61 14.32
C ALA A 70 12.98 4.96 14.05
N GLY A 71 11.66 4.94 13.88
CA GLY A 71 10.90 6.16 13.67
C GLY A 71 9.41 5.97 13.45
N TYR A 72 8.77 7.08 13.10
CA TYR A 72 7.33 7.23 12.93
C TYR A 72 7.02 7.62 11.48
N ASN A 73 6.35 6.75 10.75
CA ASN A 73 5.72 7.10 9.48
C ASN A 73 4.35 7.69 9.74
N VAL A 74 4.29 9.03 9.64
CA VAL A 74 3.19 9.77 10.25
C VAL A 74 1.86 9.56 9.55
N MET A 75 1.87 9.22 8.27
CA MET A 75 0.68 9.05 7.45
C MET A 75 0.99 8.26 6.19
N ASN A 76 0.28 7.15 6.00
CA ASN A 76 0.37 6.34 4.80
C ASN A 76 -0.45 6.92 3.65
N GLU A 77 0.17 7.05 2.48
CA GLU A 77 -0.45 7.28 1.17
C GLU A 77 -1.49 8.42 1.14
N PRO A 78 -1.11 9.66 1.45
CA PRO A 78 -2.04 10.79 1.39
C PRO A 78 -2.57 11.05 -0.02
N VAL A 79 -3.81 11.54 -0.10
CA VAL A 79 -4.44 12.12 -1.30
C VAL A 79 -5.21 13.36 -0.85
N THR A 80 -4.56 14.51 -0.90
CA THR A 80 -5.07 15.80 -0.38
C THR A 80 -6.26 16.37 -1.12
N ASN A 81 -6.38 16.14 -2.43
CA ASN A 81 -7.35 16.83 -3.28
C ASN A 81 -8.36 15.89 -3.95
N ALA A 82 -8.97 15.00 -3.16
CA ALA A 82 -10.03 14.11 -3.63
C ALA A 82 -11.17 13.99 -2.59
N PRO A 83 -11.83 15.10 -2.23
CA PRO A 83 -12.77 15.13 -1.11
C PRO A 83 -14.02 14.29 -1.30
N TYR A 84 -14.42 14.07 -2.56
CA TYR A 84 -15.61 13.31 -2.93
C TYR A 84 -15.28 12.08 -3.78
N GLY A 85 -14.08 11.54 -3.62
CA GLY A 85 -13.53 10.52 -4.50
C GLY A 85 -12.82 11.10 -5.71
N ARG A 86 -12.31 10.21 -6.56
CA ARG A 86 -11.62 10.55 -7.80
C ARG A 86 -12.51 10.20 -8.99
N PHE A 87 -12.49 11.06 -10.01
CA PHE A 87 -13.22 10.87 -11.27
C PHE A 87 -12.34 11.10 -12.51
N SER A 88 -11.10 11.56 -12.32
CA SER A 88 -10.12 11.82 -13.37
C SER A 88 -8.72 11.44 -12.88
N ASN A 89 -7.82 11.15 -13.82
CA ASN A 89 -6.39 10.95 -13.56
C ASN A 89 -5.64 12.30 -13.52
N GLN A 90 -6.31 13.40 -13.88
CA GLN A 90 -5.80 14.75 -13.69
C GLN A 90 -5.97 15.10 -12.22
N TYR A 91 -4.93 14.78 -11.44
CA TYR A 91 -4.89 15.01 -10.01
C TYR A 91 -3.79 16.03 -9.68
N GLU A 92 -4.16 17.09 -8.99
CA GLU A 92 -3.25 18.10 -8.47
C GLU A 92 -3.28 18.07 -6.94
N PRO A 93 -2.18 17.72 -6.27
CA PRO A 93 -2.05 17.84 -4.83
C PRO A 93 -2.34 19.26 -4.31
N ASP A 94 -3.00 19.36 -3.16
CA ASP A 94 -2.95 20.56 -2.33
C ASP A 94 -1.66 20.53 -1.50
N TRP A 95 -0.62 21.17 -2.01
CA TRP A 95 0.69 21.19 -1.35
C TRP A 95 0.67 21.98 -0.04
N ASP A 96 -0.16 23.02 0.05
CA ASP A 96 -0.24 23.87 1.24
C ASP A 96 -0.84 23.12 2.42
N VAL A 97 -1.88 22.30 2.19
CA VAL A 97 -2.51 21.51 3.26
C VAL A 97 -1.56 20.46 3.81
N ILE A 98 -0.86 19.70 2.96
CA ILE A 98 0.03 18.62 3.42
C ILE A 98 1.28 19.17 4.11
N ASN A 99 1.93 20.21 3.56
CA ASN A 99 3.08 20.85 4.20
C ASN A 99 2.71 21.41 5.59
N ARG A 100 1.52 22.03 5.72
CA ARG A 100 1.00 22.54 7.01
C ARG A 100 0.77 21.41 8.02
N ILE A 101 0.14 20.31 7.60
CA ILE A 101 -0.13 19.14 8.46
C ILE A 101 1.18 18.51 8.92
N TYR A 102 2.14 18.31 8.01
CA TYR A 102 3.43 17.71 8.32
C TYR A 102 4.26 18.53 9.29
N ARG A 103 4.28 19.86 9.14
CA ARG A 103 4.88 20.73 10.16
C ARG A 103 4.19 20.61 11.51
N ARG A 104 2.85 20.62 11.52
CA ARG A 104 2.06 20.56 12.75
C ARG A 104 2.32 19.27 13.53
N VAL A 105 2.22 18.11 12.88
CA VAL A 105 2.44 16.81 13.54
C VAL A 105 3.91 16.62 13.93
N THR A 106 4.85 17.05 13.09
CA THR A 106 6.29 16.98 13.41
C THR A 106 6.62 17.83 14.62
N ALA A 107 6.11 19.06 14.71
CA ALA A 107 6.33 19.94 15.86
C ALA A 107 5.75 19.34 17.15
N ALA A 108 4.54 18.78 17.08
CA ALA A 108 3.89 18.13 18.22
C ALA A 108 4.68 16.90 18.71
N ILE A 109 5.12 16.04 17.78
CA ILE A 109 5.99 14.90 18.10
C ILE A 109 7.30 15.41 18.73
N ARG A 110 7.99 16.37 18.10
CA ARG A 110 9.30 16.86 18.56
C ARG A 110 9.26 17.56 19.92
N ALA A 111 8.14 18.17 20.29
CA ALA A 111 7.95 18.73 21.62
C ALA A 111 7.99 17.66 22.73
N ILE A 112 7.66 16.41 22.39
CA ILE A 112 7.64 15.27 23.31
C ILE A 112 8.88 14.39 23.10
N ASP A 113 9.19 14.04 21.86
CA ASP A 113 10.20 13.09 21.42
C ASP A 113 11.12 13.70 20.34
N PRO A 114 12.29 14.24 20.75
CA PRO A 114 13.19 14.93 19.83
C PRO A 114 13.99 14.00 18.91
N ASP A 115 14.06 12.69 19.21
CA ASP A 115 15.13 11.83 18.68
C ASP A 115 14.67 10.91 17.53
N HIS A 116 13.50 10.27 17.65
CA HIS A 116 13.03 9.30 16.65
C HIS A 116 12.94 9.88 15.24
N ILE A 117 13.26 9.10 14.21
CA ILE A 117 13.11 9.55 12.82
C ILE A 117 11.63 9.80 12.52
N ILE A 118 11.32 10.84 11.75
CA ILE A 118 9.96 11.07 11.22
C ILE A 118 10.00 10.82 9.72
N PHE A 119 9.19 9.86 9.27
CA PHE A 119 8.99 9.52 7.87
C PHE A 119 7.77 10.29 7.35
N LEU A 120 7.94 10.96 6.21
CA LEU A 120 6.92 11.74 5.53
C LEU A 120 6.70 11.15 4.14
N GLU A 121 5.46 10.74 3.85
CA GLU A 121 5.10 10.18 2.54
C GLU A 121 4.68 11.25 1.54
N GLY A 122 4.89 10.97 0.25
CA GLY A 122 4.44 11.85 -0.83
C GLY A 122 2.92 11.85 -0.98
N ASP A 123 2.37 12.89 -1.61
CA ASP A 123 0.98 12.89 -2.06
C ASP A 123 0.76 11.84 -3.16
N PHE A 124 -0.51 11.59 -3.49
CA PHE A 124 -0.97 10.65 -4.49
C PHE A 124 -0.42 9.24 -4.25
N PHE A 125 -0.75 8.67 -3.10
CA PHE A 125 -0.28 7.34 -2.70
C PHE A 125 1.25 7.26 -2.66
N SER A 126 1.89 8.24 -2.01
CA SER A 126 3.32 8.23 -1.79
C SER A 126 4.16 8.32 -3.08
N SER A 127 3.60 8.93 -4.14
CA SER A 127 4.23 9.01 -5.47
C SER A 127 4.62 10.43 -5.92
N GLN A 128 4.07 11.47 -5.30
CA GLN A 128 4.29 12.88 -5.67
C GLN A 128 4.90 13.70 -4.53
N PHE A 129 6.03 14.36 -4.81
CA PHE A 129 6.82 15.14 -3.84
C PHE A 129 7.18 16.54 -4.37
N ASP A 130 6.79 16.88 -5.60
CA ASP A 130 7.35 18.03 -6.32
C ASP A 130 7.00 19.38 -5.65
N GLY A 131 5.90 19.46 -4.89
CA GLY A 131 5.51 20.66 -4.13
C GLY A 131 5.79 20.59 -2.63
N PHE A 132 6.56 19.61 -2.15
CA PHE A 132 7.07 19.66 -0.78
C PHE A 132 8.09 20.78 -0.61
N GLU A 133 8.01 21.40 0.57
CA GLU A 133 9.01 22.36 0.98
C GLU A 133 10.34 21.67 1.33
N PRO A 134 11.47 22.42 1.32
CA PRO A 134 12.73 21.89 1.83
C PRO A 134 12.57 21.33 3.26
N PRO A 135 13.41 20.34 3.66
CA PRO A 135 13.37 19.75 4.99
C PRO A 135 13.35 20.83 6.09
N PHE A 136 12.29 20.81 6.91
CA PHE A 136 11.99 21.85 7.88
C PHE A 136 12.33 21.46 9.33
N ALA A 137 12.82 20.24 9.55
CA ALA A 137 13.22 19.72 10.84
C ALA A 137 14.40 18.73 10.67
N PRO A 138 15.20 18.49 11.72
CA PRO A 138 16.19 17.42 11.70
C PRO A 138 15.53 16.03 11.78
N ASN A 139 16.28 15.00 11.38
CA ASN A 139 15.86 13.58 11.42
C ASN A 139 14.53 13.32 10.68
N LEU A 140 14.40 13.90 9.48
CA LEU A 140 13.34 13.61 8.53
C LEU A 140 13.83 12.60 7.47
N VAL A 141 12.97 11.66 7.12
CA VAL A 141 13.13 10.75 5.98
C VAL A 141 11.90 10.85 5.11
N TYR A 142 12.07 10.79 3.78
CA TYR A 142 10.97 10.84 2.84
C TYR A 142 10.69 9.44 2.32
N SER A 143 9.46 8.97 2.49
CA SER A 143 9.05 7.61 2.18
C SER A 143 8.23 7.58 0.90
N SER A 144 8.63 6.82 -0.12
CA SER A 144 7.88 6.67 -1.38
C SER A 144 7.40 5.23 -1.61
N HIS A 145 6.30 5.06 -2.34
CA HIS A 145 5.79 3.72 -2.71
C HIS A 145 6.02 3.45 -4.20
N ASN A 146 6.77 2.39 -4.50
CA ASN A 146 7.29 2.12 -5.84
C ASN A 146 6.75 0.78 -6.39
N TYR A 147 5.45 0.71 -6.69
CA TYR A 147 4.86 -0.46 -7.34
C TYR A 147 5.12 -0.45 -8.85
N SER A 148 6.05 -1.30 -9.30
CA SER A 148 6.49 -1.38 -10.70
C SER A 148 5.63 -2.32 -11.53
N ILE A 149 5.14 -1.88 -12.70
CA ILE A 149 4.30 -2.69 -13.60
C ILE A 149 4.99 -4.01 -14.00
N GLY A 150 6.33 -4.01 -14.12
CA GLY A 150 7.12 -5.22 -14.38
C GLY A 150 6.90 -6.34 -13.35
N GLY A 151 6.57 -5.98 -12.11
CA GLY A 151 6.24 -6.88 -11.01
C GLY A 151 4.78 -7.35 -10.96
N PHE A 152 3.92 -6.95 -11.90
CA PHE A 152 2.49 -7.30 -11.88
C PHE A 152 1.99 -7.90 -13.19
N GLY A 153 2.44 -7.43 -14.36
CA GLY A 153 1.98 -7.94 -15.65
C GLY A 153 0.57 -7.47 -16.08
N PRO A 154 -0.13 -8.26 -16.93
CA PRO A 154 0.30 -9.54 -17.52
C PRO A 154 1.36 -9.35 -18.61
N GLY A 155 2.08 -10.42 -18.95
CA GLY A 155 3.09 -10.42 -20.02
C GLY A 155 4.52 -10.64 -19.53
N PRO A 156 5.45 -10.92 -20.46
CA PRO A 156 6.81 -11.34 -20.13
C PRO A 156 7.66 -10.20 -19.56
N TYR A 157 8.61 -10.53 -18.68
CA TYR A 157 9.64 -9.62 -18.20
C TYR A 157 11.05 -10.24 -18.28
N PRO A 158 12.04 -9.60 -18.93
CA PRO A 158 11.90 -8.39 -19.72
C PRO A 158 11.02 -8.63 -20.96
N GLY A 159 10.27 -7.62 -21.40
CA GLY A 159 9.31 -7.77 -22.50
C GLY A 159 8.21 -6.72 -22.50
N MET A 160 7.20 -6.97 -23.35
CA MET A 160 6.07 -6.07 -23.54
C MET A 160 5.01 -6.30 -22.46
N ILE A 161 4.74 -5.28 -21.64
CA ILE A 161 3.69 -5.29 -20.61
C ILE A 161 2.86 -4.02 -20.78
N ARG A 162 1.54 -4.19 -20.93
CA ARG A 162 0.57 -3.09 -21.11
C ARG A 162 0.93 -2.10 -22.23
N GLY A 163 1.51 -2.62 -23.33
CA GLY A 163 1.87 -1.81 -24.51
C GLY A 163 3.18 -1.04 -24.37
N GLU A 164 3.93 -1.24 -23.28
CA GLU A 164 5.26 -0.67 -23.10
C GLU A 164 6.33 -1.76 -22.95
N GLN A 165 7.54 -1.47 -23.41
CA GLN A 165 8.70 -2.33 -23.17
C GLN A 165 9.20 -2.15 -21.73
N TRP A 166 9.32 -3.25 -20.99
CA TRP A 166 9.80 -3.31 -19.62
C TRP A 166 11.06 -4.16 -19.53
N ASP A 167 12.10 -3.58 -18.94
CA ASP A 167 13.40 -4.19 -18.63
C ASP A 167 14.06 -3.43 -17.48
N TYR A 168 15.29 -3.81 -17.12
CA TYR A 168 16.08 -3.15 -16.09
C TYR A 168 16.21 -1.65 -16.35
N GLN A 169 16.52 -1.23 -17.58
CA GLN A 169 16.76 0.17 -17.93
C GLN A 169 15.49 1.01 -17.75
N LYS A 170 14.33 0.50 -18.17
CA LYS A 170 13.04 1.16 -17.94
C LYS A 170 12.73 1.30 -16.46
N GLN A 171 12.95 0.25 -15.65
CA GLN A 171 12.74 0.33 -14.20
C GLN A 171 13.67 1.36 -13.53
N GLU A 172 14.95 1.39 -13.93
CA GLU A 172 15.92 2.34 -13.41
C GLU A 172 15.55 3.78 -13.80
N GLN A 173 15.16 4.00 -15.05
CA GLN A 173 14.68 5.30 -15.51
C GLN A 173 13.47 5.78 -14.70
N ILE A 174 12.49 4.90 -14.47
CA ILE A 174 11.31 5.23 -13.67
C ILE A 174 11.72 5.62 -12.25
N PHE A 175 12.56 4.82 -11.60
CA PHE A 175 13.05 5.12 -10.25
C PHE A 175 13.75 6.49 -10.18
N LEU A 176 14.66 6.79 -11.11
CA LEU A 176 15.38 8.07 -11.15
C LEU A 176 14.46 9.25 -11.46
N SER A 177 13.41 9.01 -12.25
CA SER A 177 12.37 9.99 -12.57
C SER A 177 11.24 10.05 -11.53
N HIS A 178 11.29 9.26 -10.47
CA HIS A 178 10.29 9.33 -9.42
C HIS A 178 10.48 10.64 -8.63
N SER A 179 9.39 11.36 -8.36
CA SER A 179 9.47 12.67 -7.71
C SER A 179 10.12 12.60 -6.33
N GLY A 180 9.85 11.55 -5.55
CA GLY A 180 10.50 11.29 -4.27
C GLY A 180 12.01 11.08 -4.38
N THR A 181 12.47 10.36 -5.42
CA THR A 181 13.90 10.18 -5.69
C THR A 181 14.56 11.51 -6.01
N ARG A 182 13.95 12.30 -6.91
CA ARG A 182 14.46 13.64 -7.24
C ARG A 182 14.47 14.57 -6.03
N PHE A 183 13.43 14.54 -5.21
CA PHE A 183 13.33 15.35 -4.00
C PHE A 183 14.45 15.00 -3.01
N ALA A 184 14.61 13.71 -2.72
CA ALA A 184 15.65 13.22 -1.82
C ALA A 184 17.06 13.62 -2.29
N GLN A 185 17.35 13.48 -3.58
CA GLN A 185 18.62 13.90 -4.18
C GLN A 185 18.81 15.42 -4.12
N LYS A 186 17.80 16.20 -4.51
CA LYS A 186 17.85 17.67 -4.52
C LYS A 186 18.15 18.26 -3.14
N HIS A 187 17.57 17.68 -2.09
CA HIS A 187 17.68 18.18 -0.73
C HIS A 187 18.71 17.41 0.12
N ASN A 188 19.40 16.43 -0.46
CA ASN A 188 20.38 15.58 0.23
C ASN A 188 19.80 14.96 1.52
N VAL A 189 18.62 14.35 1.40
CA VAL A 189 17.93 13.64 2.48
C VAL A 189 17.73 12.16 2.13
N PRO A 190 17.59 11.26 3.12
CA PRO A 190 17.39 9.84 2.84
C PRO A 190 16.06 9.58 2.15
N LEU A 191 16.08 8.70 1.14
CA LEU A 191 14.89 8.10 0.55
C LEU A 191 14.65 6.73 1.19
N TRP A 192 13.42 6.51 1.64
CA TRP A 192 12.92 5.21 2.08
C TRP A 192 11.86 4.75 1.08
N VAL A 193 12.03 3.60 0.45
CA VAL A 193 10.96 2.98 -0.35
C VAL A 193 10.10 2.16 0.61
N GLY A 194 9.05 2.80 1.15
CA GLY A 194 8.19 2.25 2.21
C GLY A 194 7.42 1.01 1.78
N GLU A 195 6.96 1.01 0.53
CA GLU A 195 6.27 -0.11 -0.07
C GLU A 195 6.66 -0.33 -1.53
N PHE A 196 6.75 -1.60 -1.89
CA PHE A 196 6.90 -2.12 -3.24
C PHE A 196 6.71 -3.64 -3.19
N GLY A 197 6.61 -4.28 -4.35
CA GLY A 197 6.67 -5.74 -4.45
C GLY A 197 6.19 -6.22 -5.81
N ALA A 198 6.03 -7.54 -5.92
CA ALA A 198 5.51 -8.22 -7.10
C ALA A 198 4.38 -9.20 -6.75
N ALA A 199 3.47 -9.44 -7.69
CA ALA A 199 2.34 -10.35 -7.51
C ALA A 199 2.61 -11.75 -8.07
N TYR A 200 2.19 -12.77 -7.32
CA TYR A 200 2.36 -14.20 -7.61
C TYR A 200 1.05 -14.96 -7.75
N ASN A 201 -0.09 -14.26 -7.68
CA ASN A 201 -1.43 -14.82 -7.94
C ASN A 201 -1.87 -14.73 -9.41
N GLY A 202 -0.95 -14.36 -10.30
CA GLY A 202 -1.14 -14.38 -11.75
C GLY A 202 -0.92 -15.76 -12.36
N PRO A 203 -0.79 -15.84 -13.71
CA PRO A 203 -0.47 -17.09 -14.39
C PRO A 203 0.86 -17.68 -13.91
N ALA A 204 0.89 -18.98 -13.61
CA ALA A 204 2.06 -19.63 -13.01
C ALA A 204 3.33 -19.51 -13.85
N GLN A 205 3.19 -19.50 -15.19
CA GLN A 205 4.30 -19.32 -16.12
C GLN A 205 4.95 -17.93 -16.07
N GLU A 206 4.27 -16.92 -15.52
CA GLU A 206 4.80 -15.56 -15.36
C GLU A 206 5.51 -15.36 -14.01
N ILE A 207 5.38 -16.28 -13.05
CA ILE A 207 6.03 -16.15 -11.73
C ILE A 207 7.56 -15.92 -11.85
N PRO A 208 8.31 -16.67 -12.69
CA PRO A 208 9.73 -16.40 -12.88
C PRO A 208 10.02 -14.98 -13.39
N ASP A 209 9.12 -14.38 -14.16
CA ASP A 209 9.27 -13.05 -14.74
C ASP A 209 9.03 -11.98 -13.69
N ARG A 210 8.02 -12.19 -12.83
CA ARG A 210 7.73 -11.33 -11.67
C ARG A 210 8.90 -11.33 -10.67
N LEU A 211 9.51 -12.50 -10.43
CA LEU A 211 10.72 -12.61 -9.60
C LEU A 211 11.91 -11.88 -10.21
N ARG A 212 12.14 -11.97 -11.53
CA ARG A 212 13.20 -11.21 -12.21
C ARG A 212 12.97 -9.70 -12.13
N ALA A 213 11.73 -9.25 -12.31
CA ALA A 213 11.40 -7.83 -12.18
C ALA A 213 11.70 -7.28 -10.78
N LEU A 214 11.42 -8.07 -9.75
CA LEU A 214 11.74 -7.72 -8.37
C LEU A 214 13.25 -7.71 -8.09
N ASP A 215 14.00 -8.70 -8.62
CA ASP A 215 15.47 -8.78 -8.54
C ASP A 215 16.10 -7.49 -9.11
N ASP A 216 15.67 -7.07 -10.30
CA ASP A 216 16.12 -5.83 -10.92
C ASP A 216 15.75 -4.60 -10.08
N GLN A 217 14.52 -4.53 -9.55
CA GLN A 217 14.06 -3.40 -8.75
C GLN A 217 14.88 -3.24 -7.46
N LEU A 218 15.16 -4.33 -6.75
CA LEU A 218 16.02 -4.34 -5.56
C LEU A 218 17.46 -3.97 -5.91
N ALA A 219 17.98 -4.44 -7.04
CA ALA A 219 19.31 -4.06 -7.53
C ALA A 219 19.41 -2.54 -7.77
N ILE A 220 18.37 -1.94 -8.36
CA ILE A 220 18.28 -0.49 -8.62
C ILE A 220 18.27 0.28 -7.29
N PHE A 221 17.43 -0.12 -6.32
CA PHE A 221 17.38 0.56 -5.03
C PHE A 221 18.75 0.53 -4.33
N ASN A 222 19.39 -0.65 -4.29
CA ASN A 222 20.71 -0.80 -3.68
C ASN A 222 21.81 -0.01 -4.43
N LYS A 223 21.75 0.03 -5.77
CA LYS A 223 22.68 0.80 -6.61
C LYS A 223 22.63 2.29 -6.31
N HIS A 224 21.44 2.82 -6.07
CA HIS A 224 21.21 4.25 -5.83
C HIS A 224 21.11 4.61 -4.34
N GLY A 225 21.41 3.67 -3.44
CA GLY A 225 21.44 3.92 -2.00
C GLY A 225 20.06 4.14 -1.36
N ALA A 226 18.98 3.74 -2.02
CA ALA A 226 17.64 3.77 -1.43
C ALA A 226 17.47 2.62 -0.43
N HIS A 227 16.95 2.94 0.75
CA HIS A 227 16.54 1.94 1.73
C HIS A 227 15.10 1.50 1.47
N TRP A 228 14.69 0.33 1.95
CA TRP A 228 13.40 -0.23 1.51
C TRP A 228 12.76 -1.20 2.50
N THR A 229 11.43 -1.25 2.49
CA THR A 229 10.58 -2.29 3.10
C THR A 229 9.63 -2.87 2.07
N MET A 230 9.51 -4.20 2.03
CA MET A 230 8.73 -4.86 0.99
C MET A 230 7.34 -5.25 1.49
N TRP A 231 6.33 -4.97 0.69
CA TRP A 231 4.98 -5.51 0.87
C TRP A 231 4.93 -6.94 0.32
N THR A 232 4.67 -7.98 1.13
CA THR A 232 4.46 -7.99 2.58
C THR A 232 5.01 -9.28 3.19
N TYR A 233 5.24 -9.34 4.50
CA TYR A 233 5.77 -10.55 5.13
C TYR A 233 4.82 -11.76 4.97
N LYS A 234 3.51 -11.55 5.16
CA LYS A 234 2.51 -12.62 5.10
C LYS A 234 1.17 -12.13 4.59
N ASP A 235 0.62 -12.87 3.66
CA ASP A 235 -0.70 -12.64 3.09
C ASP A 235 -1.37 -13.96 2.66
N ILE A 236 -2.49 -13.85 1.95
CA ILE A 236 -3.23 -14.99 1.41
C ILE A 236 -2.95 -15.07 -0.09
N HIS A 237 -1.77 -15.58 -0.42
CA HIS A 237 -1.40 -16.03 -1.77
C HIS A 237 -1.28 -14.93 -2.82
N VAL A 238 -0.87 -13.70 -2.48
CA VAL A 238 -0.69 -12.60 -3.46
C VAL A 238 0.78 -12.21 -3.62
N MET A 239 1.39 -11.57 -2.63
CA MET A 239 2.76 -11.00 -2.62
C MET A 239 3.61 -11.53 -1.46
N GLY A 240 3.01 -12.24 -0.50
CA GLY A 240 3.62 -12.62 0.77
C GLY A 240 4.88 -13.48 0.67
N TRP A 241 5.87 -13.19 1.51
CA TRP A 241 7.10 -14.01 1.64
C TRP A 241 6.78 -15.40 2.20
N VAL A 242 5.77 -15.43 3.06
CA VAL A 242 5.31 -16.60 3.78
C VAL A 242 3.79 -16.61 3.66
N GLN A 243 3.20 -17.74 3.30
CA GLN A 243 1.76 -17.83 3.04
C GLN A 243 1.17 -19.04 3.78
N PRO A 244 -0.08 -18.99 4.25
CA PRO A 244 -0.73 -20.18 4.81
C PRO A 244 -0.78 -21.28 3.73
N ALA A 245 -0.76 -22.54 4.13
CA ALA A 245 -0.96 -23.62 3.17
C ALA A 245 -2.33 -23.46 2.46
N PRO A 246 -2.48 -23.78 1.16
CA PRO A 246 -3.76 -23.64 0.45
C PRO A 246 -4.92 -24.44 1.08
N ASP A 247 -4.59 -25.53 1.76
CA ASP A 247 -5.48 -26.42 2.52
C ASP A 247 -5.60 -26.04 4.01
N ALA A 248 -4.97 -24.95 4.45
CA ALA A 248 -5.03 -24.53 5.85
C ALA A 248 -6.48 -24.21 6.29
N PRO A 249 -6.87 -24.54 7.54
CA PRO A 249 -8.24 -24.37 8.02
C PRO A 249 -8.82 -22.97 7.82
N TYR A 250 -8.01 -21.91 7.96
CA TYR A 250 -8.45 -20.54 7.69
C TYR A 250 -8.80 -20.33 6.22
N VAL A 251 -7.91 -20.73 5.31
CA VAL A 251 -8.10 -20.58 3.86
C VAL A 251 -9.32 -21.37 3.40
N GLN A 252 -9.55 -22.55 3.98
CA GLN A 252 -10.74 -23.36 3.69
C GLN A 252 -12.02 -22.71 4.23
N ALA A 253 -12.01 -22.16 5.45
CA ALA A 253 -13.17 -21.49 6.03
C ALA A 253 -13.65 -20.31 5.16
N ILE A 254 -12.70 -19.57 4.57
CA ILE A 254 -13.02 -18.39 3.75
C ILE A 254 -12.96 -18.67 2.25
N ARG A 255 -12.83 -19.93 1.80
CA ARG A 255 -12.64 -20.29 0.39
C ARG A 255 -13.71 -19.68 -0.51
N HIS A 256 -14.97 -19.82 -0.10
CA HIS A 256 -16.12 -19.25 -0.81
C HIS A 256 -16.06 -17.71 -0.90
N ILE A 257 -15.47 -17.03 0.08
CA ILE A 257 -15.25 -15.57 0.03
C ILE A 257 -14.14 -15.25 -0.97
N LEU A 258 -13.03 -15.99 -0.97
CA LEU A 258 -11.93 -15.79 -1.93
C LEU A 258 -12.40 -16.02 -3.37
N ASP A 259 -13.19 -17.06 -3.60
CA ASP A 259 -13.75 -17.37 -4.92
C ASP A 259 -14.72 -16.26 -5.37
N ALA A 260 -15.62 -15.82 -4.47
CA ALA A 260 -16.51 -14.69 -4.74
C ALA A 260 -15.73 -13.39 -4.99
N LYS A 261 -14.65 -13.11 -4.26
CA LYS A 261 -13.80 -11.92 -4.48
C LYS A 261 -13.22 -11.92 -5.89
N ARG A 262 -12.76 -13.09 -6.36
CA ARG A 262 -12.22 -13.28 -7.70
C ARG A 262 -13.31 -13.07 -8.75
N GLU A 263 -14.44 -13.77 -8.64
CA GLU A 263 -15.53 -13.71 -9.62
C GLU A 263 -16.16 -12.32 -9.74
N LEU A 264 -16.37 -11.66 -8.59
CA LEU A 264 -16.95 -10.32 -8.50
C LEU A 264 -15.91 -9.21 -8.70
N ALA A 265 -14.63 -9.56 -8.87
CA ALA A 265 -13.51 -8.64 -9.04
C ALA A 265 -13.48 -7.50 -7.99
N THR A 266 -13.69 -7.84 -6.70
CA THR A 266 -13.78 -6.85 -5.62
C THR A 266 -12.44 -6.23 -5.22
N ASP A 267 -11.33 -6.78 -5.70
CA ASP A 267 -10.00 -6.16 -5.63
C ASP A 267 -9.72 -5.38 -6.92
N PHE A 268 -10.32 -4.17 -7.06
CA PHE A 268 -10.24 -3.37 -8.30
C PHE A 268 -8.81 -3.04 -8.73
N TRP A 269 -7.87 -3.00 -7.77
CA TRP A 269 -6.45 -2.72 -7.94
C TRP A 269 -5.66 -3.85 -8.61
N MET A 270 -6.19 -5.09 -8.64
CA MET A 270 -5.54 -6.25 -9.28
C MET A 270 -5.68 -6.23 -10.81
N GLY A 271 -5.15 -5.19 -11.45
CA GLY A 271 -5.27 -4.97 -12.90
C GLY A 271 -4.53 -6.00 -13.78
N TRP A 272 -3.74 -6.89 -13.19
CA TRP A 272 -3.09 -8.00 -13.90
C TRP A 272 -3.95 -9.27 -13.97
N ILE A 273 -5.00 -9.35 -13.16
CA ILE A 273 -5.96 -10.45 -13.23
C ILE A 273 -6.93 -10.16 -14.38
N ALA A 274 -7.16 -11.18 -15.21
CA ALA A 274 -8.08 -11.08 -16.33
C ALA A 274 -9.47 -10.59 -15.87
N PRO A 275 -10.13 -9.69 -16.64
CA PRO A 275 -11.48 -9.25 -16.32
C PRO A 275 -12.45 -10.43 -16.17
N THR A 276 -13.37 -10.32 -15.22
CA THR A 276 -14.49 -11.25 -15.06
C THR A 276 -15.73 -10.71 -15.75
N PRO A 277 -16.75 -11.54 -16.03
CA PRO A 277 -18.01 -11.06 -16.61
C PRO A 277 -18.66 -9.91 -15.81
N VAL A 278 -18.50 -9.90 -14.49
CA VAL A 278 -18.99 -8.83 -13.62
C VAL A 278 -18.22 -7.53 -13.86
N LYS A 279 -16.89 -7.60 -13.93
CA LYS A 279 -16.05 -6.43 -14.23
C LYS A 279 -16.32 -5.88 -15.63
N GLU A 280 -16.54 -6.77 -16.61
CA GLU A 280 -16.92 -6.39 -17.97
C GLU A 280 -18.25 -5.64 -18.00
N LYS A 281 -19.26 -6.06 -17.23
CA LYS A 281 -20.53 -5.34 -17.12
C LYS A 281 -20.39 -3.94 -16.50
N VAL A 282 -19.47 -3.78 -15.54
CA VAL A 282 -19.14 -2.44 -15.02
C VAL A 282 -18.45 -1.58 -16.07
N PHE A 283 -17.57 -2.16 -16.89
CA PHE A 283 -16.94 -1.44 -18.00
C PHE A 283 -17.94 -1.05 -19.08
N GLU A 284 -18.86 -1.95 -19.47
CA GLU A 284 -19.96 -1.62 -20.38
C GLU A 284 -20.81 -0.46 -19.83
N LEU A 285 -21.13 -0.47 -18.53
CA LEU A 285 -21.84 0.63 -17.89
C LEU A 285 -21.06 1.94 -17.95
N ALA A 286 -19.76 1.91 -17.65
CA ALA A 286 -18.89 3.07 -17.76
C ALA A 286 -18.88 3.63 -19.19
N ASP A 287 -18.74 2.76 -20.20
CA ASP A 287 -18.72 3.15 -21.61
C ASP A 287 -20.05 3.75 -22.07
N MET A 288 -21.18 3.22 -21.58
CA MET A 288 -22.50 3.80 -21.85
C MET A 288 -22.65 5.19 -21.20
N ILE A 289 -22.16 5.38 -19.98
CA ILE A 289 -22.17 6.69 -19.30
C ILE A 289 -21.37 7.70 -20.12
N GLU A 290 -20.13 7.37 -20.48
CA GLU A 290 -19.25 8.21 -21.29
C GLU A 290 -19.89 8.60 -22.63
N LYS A 291 -20.43 7.61 -23.35
CA LYS A 291 -21.12 7.84 -24.62
C LYS A 291 -22.34 8.75 -24.47
N THR A 292 -23.08 8.63 -23.37
CA THR A 292 -24.30 9.42 -23.13
C THR A 292 -23.98 10.86 -22.74
N LEU A 293 -22.86 11.09 -22.05
CA LEU A 293 -22.43 12.42 -21.66
C LEU A 293 -21.96 13.26 -22.85
N GLU A 294 -21.45 12.62 -23.91
CA GLU A 294 -20.89 13.29 -25.10
C GLU A 294 -19.84 14.37 -24.74
N ASP A 295 -19.10 14.14 -23.64
CA ASP A 295 -18.11 15.05 -23.09
C ASP A 295 -16.71 14.46 -23.24
N GLU A 296 -15.91 15.04 -24.13
CA GLU A 296 -14.53 14.62 -24.42
C GLU A 296 -13.57 14.80 -23.22
N THR A 297 -13.98 15.50 -22.16
CA THR A 297 -13.19 15.66 -20.95
C THR A 297 -13.26 14.45 -20.01
N VAL A 298 -14.18 13.51 -20.25
CA VAL A 298 -14.30 12.27 -19.46
C VAL A 298 -13.16 11.31 -19.84
N ASP A 299 -12.22 11.07 -18.91
CA ASP A 299 -11.16 10.09 -19.10
C ASP A 299 -11.73 8.66 -18.98
N THR A 300 -11.75 7.91 -20.08
CA THR A 300 -12.29 6.54 -20.16
C THR A 300 -11.69 5.60 -19.08
N LYS A 301 -10.38 5.73 -18.81
CA LYS A 301 -9.70 4.86 -17.85
C LYS A 301 -10.12 5.18 -16.41
N SER A 302 -10.21 6.47 -16.06
CA SER A 302 -10.70 6.94 -14.77
C SER A 302 -12.15 6.58 -14.56
N ASN A 303 -13.00 6.79 -15.56
CA ASN A 303 -14.41 6.43 -15.52
C ASN A 303 -14.58 4.94 -15.17
N ARG A 304 -13.91 4.05 -15.93
CA ARG A 304 -13.91 2.60 -15.65
C ARG A 304 -13.31 2.26 -14.28
N ASN A 305 -12.17 2.83 -13.92
CA ASN A 305 -11.48 2.54 -12.66
C ASN A 305 -12.29 2.95 -11.44
N TYR A 306 -12.79 4.18 -11.41
CA TYR A 306 -13.47 4.73 -10.24
C TYR A 306 -14.91 4.26 -10.14
N LEU A 307 -15.56 3.91 -11.25
CA LEU A 307 -16.81 3.14 -11.21
C LEU A 307 -16.59 1.74 -10.66
N SER A 308 -15.52 1.05 -11.07
CA SER A 308 -15.15 -0.27 -10.51
C SER A 308 -14.85 -0.18 -9.03
N GLN A 309 -14.14 0.86 -8.59
CA GLN A 309 -13.89 1.10 -7.17
C GLN A 309 -15.20 1.28 -6.40
N ALA A 310 -16.14 2.09 -6.92
CA ALA A 310 -17.44 2.32 -6.29
C ALA A 310 -18.26 1.03 -6.16
N ALA A 311 -18.46 0.36 -7.29
CA ALA A 311 -19.38 -0.76 -7.41
C ALA A 311 -18.79 -2.03 -6.80
N LEU A 312 -17.55 -2.38 -7.14
CA LEU A 312 -16.96 -3.68 -6.81
C LEU A 312 -16.26 -3.65 -5.45
N SER A 313 -15.39 -2.66 -5.22
CA SER A 313 -14.60 -2.58 -3.98
C SER A 313 -15.28 -1.84 -2.84
N GLY A 314 -16.25 -0.98 -3.15
CA GLY A 314 -17.10 -0.32 -2.16
C GLY A 314 -18.34 -1.16 -1.86
N TYR A 315 -19.32 -1.10 -2.76
CA TYR A 315 -20.65 -1.69 -2.53
C TYR A 315 -20.61 -3.22 -2.44
N THR A 316 -20.11 -3.91 -3.47
CA THR A 316 -20.10 -5.37 -3.53
C THR A 316 -19.23 -5.97 -2.41
N ALA A 317 -18.03 -5.43 -2.17
CA ALA A 317 -17.21 -5.87 -1.04
C ALA A 317 -17.92 -5.64 0.32
N GLY A 318 -18.65 -4.53 0.48
CA GLY A 318 -19.47 -4.25 1.65
C GLY A 318 -20.54 -5.33 1.90
N LEU A 319 -21.23 -5.80 0.85
CA LEU A 319 -22.19 -6.91 0.94
C LEU A 319 -21.53 -8.23 1.39
N MET A 320 -20.24 -8.40 1.07
CA MET A 320 -19.49 -9.61 1.41
C MET A 320 -18.94 -9.62 2.85
N GLN A 321 -18.78 -8.46 3.50
CA GLN A 321 -18.19 -8.41 4.85
C GLN A 321 -18.96 -9.24 5.89
N PRO A 322 -20.31 -9.17 5.96
CA PRO A 322 -21.06 -10.04 6.88
C PRO A 322 -20.96 -11.52 6.53
N LEU A 323 -20.85 -11.87 5.23
CA LEU A 323 -20.65 -13.27 4.80
C LEU A 323 -19.29 -13.79 5.28
N TYR A 324 -18.24 -12.97 5.16
CA TYR A 324 -16.93 -13.28 5.71
C TYR A 324 -17.00 -13.51 7.23
N ALA A 325 -17.66 -12.62 7.98
CA ALA A 325 -17.81 -12.79 9.44
C ALA A 325 -18.55 -14.09 9.79
N ARG A 326 -19.63 -14.41 9.06
CA ARG A 326 -20.41 -15.66 9.25
C ARG A 326 -19.62 -16.92 8.94
N SER A 327 -18.51 -16.84 8.21
CA SER A 327 -17.62 -17.98 7.98
C SER A 327 -17.03 -18.56 9.28
N PHE A 328 -17.09 -17.80 10.38
CA PHE A 328 -16.59 -18.18 11.70
C PHE A 328 -17.70 -18.31 12.76
N GLU A 329 -18.95 -18.00 12.41
CA GLU A 329 -20.08 -18.04 13.33
C GLU A 329 -20.35 -19.48 13.81
N GLY A 330 -20.66 -19.64 15.09
CA GLY A 330 -20.92 -20.94 15.70
C GLY A 330 -19.68 -21.83 15.91
N MET A 331 -18.49 -21.41 15.50
CA MET A 331 -17.25 -22.12 15.82
C MET A 331 -16.95 -22.02 17.33
N SER A 332 -16.59 -23.15 17.94
CA SER A 332 -16.07 -23.14 19.32
C SER A 332 -14.75 -22.36 19.40
N GLN A 333 -14.40 -21.87 20.60
CA GLN A 333 -13.12 -21.20 20.83
C GLN A 333 -11.93 -22.06 20.37
N THR A 334 -11.94 -23.36 20.68
CA THR A 334 -10.92 -24.31 20.22
C THR A 334 -10.83 -24.38 18.70
N ARG A 335 -11.97 -24.33 17.99
CA ARG A 335 -11.98 -24.33 16.53
C ARG A 335 -11.45 -23.02 15.96
N LEU A 336 -11.83 -21.88 16.55
CA LEU A 336 -11.28 -20.58 16.17
C LEU A 336 -9.77 -20.53 16.36
N ASP A 337 -9.27 -21.05 17.48
CA ASP A 337 -7.83 -21.14 17.73
C ASP A 337 -7.12 -21.98 16.66
N GLN A 338 -7.65 -23.17 16.33
CA GLN A 338 -7.11 -24.01 15.24
C GLN A 338 -7.11 -23.29 13.89
N VAL A 339 -8.17 -22.55 13.59
CA VAL A 339 -8.28 -21.74 12.37
C VAL A 339 -7.21 -20.66 12.35
N LEU A 340 -7.05 -19.89 13.43
CA LEU A 340 -6.03 -18.85 13.54
C LEU A 340 -4.59 -19.40 13.52
N GLN A 341 -4.36 -20.63 14.00
CA GLN A 341 -3.07 -21.32 13.90
C GLN A 341 -2.62 -21.55 12.45
N SER A 342 -3.49 -21.40 11.45
CA SER A 342 -3.10 -21.40 10.03
C SER A 342 -2.01 -20.38 9.71
N PHE A 343 -1.94 -19.28 10.47
CA PHE A 343 -0.92 -18.25 10.31
C PHE A 343 0.29 -18.44 11.23
N ALA A 344 0.36 -19.49 12.04
CA ALA A 344 1.58 -19.81 12.77
C ALA A 344 2.70 -20.12 11.76
N PHE A 345 3.90 -19.60 11.99
CA PHE A 345 5.01 -19.71 11.03
C PHE A 345 5.27 -21.17 10.58
N LYS A 346 5.22 -22.13 11.52
CA LYS A 346 5.37 -23.56 11.24
C LYS A 346 4.30 -24.19 10.33
N GLN A 347 3.16 -23.52 10.17
CA GLN A 347 2.05 -23.96 9.30
C GLN A 347 2.02 -23.20 7.97
N CYS A 348 2.88 -22.20 7.81
CA CYS A 348 2.99 -21.44 6.58
C CYS A 348 4.10 -22.00 5.69
N ARG A 349 3.97 -21.75 4.38
CA ARG A 349 4.94 -22.12 3.35
C ARG A 349 5.71 -20.86 2.93
N PRO A 350 7.05 -20.86 3.03
CA PRO A 350 7.87 -19.78 2.48
C PRO A 350 7.85 -19.81 0.95
N HIS A 351 7.82 -18.63 0.32
CA HIS A 351 7.95 -18.48 -1.13
C HIS A 351 9.44 -18.54 -1.52
N ALA A 352 9.93 -19.74 -1.86
CA ALA A 352 11.36 -20.00 -2.08
C ALA A 352 12.03 -19.01 -3.05
N GLY A 353 11.48 -18.82 -4.25
CA GLY A 353 12.08 -17.92 -5.25
C GLY A 353 12.16 -16.44 -4.81
N LEU A 354 11.14 -15.95 -4.10
CA LEU A 354 11.13 -14.60 -3.53
C LEU A 354 12.20 -14.45 -2.45
N ILE A 355 12.30 -15.42 -1.55
CA ILE A 355 13.31 -15.43 -0.48
C ILE A 355 14.73 -15.49 -1.07
N GLU A 356 14.94 -16.23 -2.14
CA GLU A 356 16.23 -16.28 -2.85
C GLU A 356 16.59 -14.91 -3.43
N VAL A 357 15.65 -14.24 -4.12
CA VAL A 357 15.84 -12.87 -4.63
C VAL A 357 16.23 -11.93 -3.49
N ILE A 358 15.44 -11.87 -2.42
CA ILE A 358 15.69 -10.98 -1.29
C ILE A 358 17.07 -11.23 -0.67
N ARG A 359 17.45 -12.51 -0.46
CA ARG A 359 18.75 -12.86 0.14
C ARG A 359 19.94 -12.32 -0.63
N LYS A 360 19.85 -12.15 -1.95
CA LYS A 360 20.92 -11.53 -2.75
C LYS A 360 21.11 -10.04 -2.43
N HIS A 361 20.06 -9.37 -1.97
CA HIS A 361 20.01 -7.93 -1.79
C HIS A 361 20.08 -7.47 -0.33
N LEU A 362 19.92 -8.37 0.63
CA LEU A 362 20.24 -8.12 2.03
C LEU A 362 21.77 -8.09 2.19
N LYS A 363 22.29 -6.99 2.73
CA LYS A 363 23.72 -6.81 3.02
C LYS A 363 24.12 -7.50 4.32
#